data_AF-H6UJ95-F1
#
_entry.id   AF-H6UJ95-F1
#
_cell.length_a   1.000
_cell.length_b   1.000
_cell.length_c   1.000
_cell.angle_alpha   90.00
_cell.angle_beta   90.00
_cell.angle_gamma   90.00
#
_symmetry.space_group_name_H-M   'P 1'
#
loop_
_entity.id
_entity.type
_entity.pdbx_description
1 polymer ?
#
loop_
_entity_poly.entity_id
_entity_poly.type
_entity_poly.pdbx_seq_one_letter_code
_entity_poly.pdbx_strand_id
1 'polypeptide(L)'
;EDPTPALEGADVVLISAGVARKPGMDRSDLFNINAGIVRGLIEKVAVTCPKACVGIITNPVNTTVAIAAEVLKKAGVYDKRKLFGVTTLDVLRSETFVAELKGLNVSRTSVPVIGGHSGVTILPLLSQVQYAKWN
;
A
#
# COMPACT_ATOMS: atom_id res chain seq x y z
N GLU A 1 5.69 4.22 -21.62
CA GLU A 1 7.08 3.77 -21.84
C GLU A 1 7.24 2.38 -21.22
N ASP A 2 8.16 1.57 -21.73
CA ASP A 2 8.40 0.21 -21.22
C ASP A 2 9.22 0.27 -19.92
N PRO A 3 8.71 -0.21 -18.77
CA PRO A 3 9.45 -0.17 -17.51
C PRO A 3 10.55 -1.24 -17.41
N THR A 4 10.63 -2.17 -18.37
CA THR A 4 11.53 -3.34 -18.31
C THR A 4 12.98 -2.97 -17.96
N PRO A 5 13.63 -1.97 -18.60
CA PRO A 5 15.01 -1.62 -18.28
C PRO A 5 15.21 -1.15 -16.82
N ALA A 6 14.18 -0.55 -16.21
CA ALA A 6 14.22 -0.11 -14.81
C ALA A 6 13.95 -1.25 -13.82
N LEU A 7 13.43 -2.39 -14.29
CA LEU A 7 13.09 -3.55 -13.47
C LEU A 7 14.22 -4.59 -13.41
N GLU A 8 15.13 -4.58 -14.39
CA GLU A 8 16.24 -5.53 -14.44
C GLU A 8 17.11 -5.46 -13.18
N GLY A 9 17.27 -6.60 -12.50
CA GLY A 9 18.06 -6.71 -11.28
C GLY A 9 17.44 -6.06 -10.03
N ALA A 10 16.20 -5.57 -10.09
CA ALA A 10 15.57 -4.92 -8.94
C ALA A 10 15.30 -5.92 -7.80
N ASP A 11 15.78 -5.58 -6.60
CA ASP A 11 15.44 -6.31 -5.35
C ASP A 11 14.13 -5.84 -4.73
N VAL A 12 13.76 -4.56 -4.97
CA VAL A 12 12.55 -3.93 -4.46
C VAL A 12 11.91 -3.09 -5.57
N VAL A 13 10.59 -3.22 -5.73
CA VAL A 13 9.80 -2.42 -6.68
C VAL A 13 8.66 -1.74 -5.92
N LEU A 14 8.62 -0.41 -5.98
CA LEU A 14 7.53 0.38 -5.40
C LEU A 14 6.65 0.93 -6.51
N ILE A 15 5.35 0.61 -6.47
CA ILE A 15 4.37 1.05 -7.46
C ILE A 15 3.54 2.17 -6.85
N SER A 16 3.95 3.40 -7.11
CA SER A 16 3.20 4.64 -6.84
C SER A 16 2.45 5.17 -8.07
N ALA A 17 2.66 4.54 -9.23
CA ALA A 17 2.05 4.94 -10.49
C ALA A 17 0.52 4.79 -10.42
N GLY A 18 -0.18 5.90 -10.66
CA GLY A 18 -1.63 5.94 -10.66
C GLY A 18 -2.13 7.33 -10.93
N VAL A 19 -3.41 7.43 -11.22
CA VAL A 19 -4.10 8.71 -11.38
C VAL A 19 -4.64 9.12 -10.02
N ALA A 20 -4.48 10.40 -9.67
CA ALA A 20 -5.15 11.01 -8.54
C ALA A 20 -6.59 11.37 -8.94
N ARG A 21 -7.53 11.28 -7.99
CA ARG A 21 -8.92 11.63 -8.25
C ARG A 21 -9.02 13.07 -8.73
N LYS A 22 -9.64 13.28 -9.90
CA LYS A 22 -9.95 14.62 -10.43
C LYS A 22 -11.39 15.01 -10.09
N PRO A 23 -11.71 16.32 -9.97
CA PRO A 23 -13.10 16.77 -9.88
C PRO A 23 -13.93 16.21 -11.04
N GLY A 24 -15.12 15.67 -10.74
CA GLY A 24 -15.99 15.05 -11.74
C GLY A 24 -15.68 13.59 -12.09
N MET A 25 -14.64 12.96 -11.52
CA MET A 25 -14.34 11.55 -11.72
C MET A 25 -15.04 10.67 -10.68
N ASP A 26 -15.73 9.62 -11.15
CA ASP A 26 -16.35 8.62 -10.31
C ASP A 26 -15.32 7.69 -9.66
N ARG A 27 -15.68 7.11 -8.52
CA ARG A 27 -14.80 6.18 -7.80
C ARG A 27 -14.50 4.92 -8.63
N SER A 28 -15.48 4.44 -9.39
CA SER A 28 -15.34 3.28 -10.28
C SER A 28 -14.34 3.53 -11.40
N ASP A 29 -14.33 4.73 -11.99
CA ASP A 29 -13.43 5.07 -13.08
C ASP A 29 -11.98 5.12 -12.60
N LEU A 30 -11.76 5.76 -11.45
CA LEU A 30 -10.46 5.81 -10.80
C LEU A 30 -9.93 4.39 -10.50
N PHE A 31 -10.81 3.52 -10.00
CA PHE A 31 -10.48 2.13 -9.74
C PHE A 31 -10.06 1.40 -11.02
N ASN A 32 -10.86 1.50 -12.09
CA ASN A 32 -10.60 0.80 -13.34
C ASN A 32 -9.28 1.24 -13.99
N ILE A 33 -8.98 2.54 -13.96
CA ILE A 33 -7.73 3.10 -14.48
C ILE A 33 -6.54 2.55 -13.69
N ASN A 34 -6.57 2.68 -12.36
CA ASN A 34 -5.45 2.26 -11.53
C ASN A 34 -5.29 0.72 -11.52
N ALA A 35 -6.39 -0.04 -11.62
CA ALA A 35 -6.34 -1.48 -11.80
C ALA A 35 -5.63 -1.88 -13.10
N GLY A 36 -5.89 -1.17 -14.21
CA GLY A 36 -5.18 -1.36 -15.47
C GLY A 36 -3.68 -1.07 -15.35
N ILE A 37 -3.33 0.06 -14.74
CA ILE A 37 -1.93 0.47 -14.53
C ILE A 37 -1.18 -0.57 -13.68
N VAL A 38 -1.72 -0.95 -12.53
CA VAL A 38 -1.08 -1.92 -11.62
C VAL A 38 -0.90 -3.27 -12.30
N ARG A 39 -1.93 -3.76 -13.01
CA ARG A 39 -1.84 -5.03 -13.74
C ARG A 39 -0.71 -5.02 -14.76
N GLY A 40 -0.64 -4.01 -15.62
CA GLY A 40 0.40 -3.93 -16.65
C GLY A 40 1.82 -3.84 -16.07
N LEU A 41 1.99 -3.11 -14.96
CA LEU A 41 3.29 -3.02 -14.28
C LEU A 41 3.67 -4.36 -13.62
N ILE A 42 2.72 -5.03 -12.98
CA ILE A 42 2.98 -6.33 -12.33
C ILE A 42 3.25 -7.44 -13.35
N GLU A 43 2.61 -7.40 -14.53
CA GLU A 43 2.94 -8.32 -15.63
C GLU A 43 4.41 -8.19 -16.05
N LYS A 44 4.95 -6.96 -16.08
CA LYS A 44 6.37 -6.71 -16.34
C LYS A 44 7.26 -7.18 -15.21
N VAL A 45 6.90 -6.90 -13.95
CA VAL A 45 7.63 -7.38 -12.77
C VAL A 45 7.71 -8.91 -12.76
N ALA A 46 6.61 -9.60 -13.09
CA ALA A 46 6.53 -11.06 -13.10
C ALA A 46 7.53 -11.71 -14.08
N VAL A 47 7.83 -11.03 -15.18
CA VAL A 47 8.77 -11.52 -16.20
C VAL A 47 10.21 -11.08 -15.90
N THR A 48 10.40 -9.83 -15.49
CA THR A 48 11.75 -9.23 -15.43
C THR A 48 12.44 -9.44 -14.08
N CYS A 49 11.70 -9.32 -12.97
CA CYS A 49 12.26 -9.43 -11.62
C CYS A 49 11.30 -10.14 -10.64
N PRO A 50 10.89 -11.39 -10.92
CA PRO A 50 9.88 -12.11 -10.12
C PRO A 50 10.27 -12.34 -8.66
N LYS A 51 11.55 -12.16 -8.31
CA LYS A 51 12.07 -12.31 -6.95
C LYS A 51 12.08 -11.00 -6.16
N ALA A 52 11.71 -9.87 -6.75
CA ALA A 52 11.68 -8.58 -6.07
C ALA A 52 10.60 -8.54 -4.97
N CYS A 53 10.86 -7.74 -3.95
CA CYS A 53 9.85 -7.31 -2.98
C CYS A 53 9.01 -6.19 -3.61
N VAL A 54 7.70 -6.40 -3.75
CA VAL A 54 6.79 -5.49 -4.45
C VAL A 54 5.87 -4.77 -3.46
N GLY A 55 6.01 -3.45 -3.39
CA GLY A 55 5.17 -2.57 -2.58
C GLY A 55 4.16 -1.80 -3.42
N ILE A 56 2.86 -2.02 -3.17
CA ILE A 56 1.77 -1.29 -3.84
C ILE A 56 1.38 -0.07 -3.02
N ILE A 57 1.59 1.13 -3.58
CA ILE A 57 1.15 2.42 -3.04
C ILE A 57 -0.11 2.90 -3.78
N THR A 58 -0.27 2.49 -5.04
CA THR A 58 -1.38 2.90 -5.90
C THR A 58 -2.74 2.58 -5.30
N ASN A 59 -3.56 3.62 -5.12
CA ASN A 59 -4.90 3.50 -4.60
C ASN A 59 -5.90 2.93 -5.63
N PRO A 60 -6.93 2.20 -5.19
CA PRO A 60 -7.20 1.78 -3.81
C PRO A 60 -6.36 0.56 -3.41
N VAL A 61 -5.49 0.70 -2.40
CA VAL A 61 -4.53 -0.35 -1.97
C VAL A 61 -5.25 -1.66 -1.62
N ASN A 62 -6.42 -1.58 -0.98
CA ASN A 62 -7.25 -2.74 -0.61
C ASN A 62 -7.55 -3.66 -1.80
N THR A 63 -7.64 -3.12 -3.01
CA THR A 63 -7.98 -3.89 -4.21
C THR A 63 -6.78 -4.09 -5.14
N THR A 64 -5.90 -3.10 -5.26
CA THR A 64 -4.73 -3.19 -6.15
C THR A 64 -3.72 -4.25 -5.71
N VAL A 65 -3.58 -4.50 -4.40
CA VAL A 65 -2.78 -5.61 -3.87
C VAL A 65 -3.35 -6.96 -4.30
N ALA A 66 -4.68 -7.14 -4.22
CA ALA A 66 -5.33 -8.38 -4.65
C ALA A 66 -5.15 -8.60 -6.17
N ILE A 67 -5.27 -7.54 -6.97
CA ILE A 67 -5.01 -7.59 -8.42
C ILE A 67 -3.57 -8.03 -8.69
N ALA A 68 -2.59 -7.41 -8.03
CA ALA A 68 -1.18 -7.78 -8.18
C ALA A 68 -0.94 -9.26 -7.82
N ALA A 69 -1.55 -9.74 -6.74
CA ALA A 69 -1.46 -11.14 -6.34
C ALA A 69 -1.98 -12.09 -7.42
N GLU A 70 -3.16 -11.80 -8.00
CA GLU A 70 -3.75 -12.63 -9.04
C GLU A 70 -2.93 -12.63 -10.34
N VAL A 71 -2.34 -11.50 -10.72
CA VAL A 71 -1.43 -11.42 -11.88
C VAL A 71 -0.19 -12.29 -11.65
N LEU A 72 0.45 -12.17 -10.47
CA LEU A 72 1.62 -12.99 -10.13
C LEU A 72 1.29 -14.48 -10.05
N LYS A 73 0.09 -14.85 -9.55
CA LYS A 73 -0.37 -16.25 -9.50
C LYS A 73 -0.55 -16.81 -10.89
N LYS A 74 -1.17 -16.06 -11.80
CA LYS A 74 -1.33 -16.46 -13.21
C LYS A 74 0.00 -16.65 -13.91
N ALA A 75 1.00 -15.84 -13.56
CA ALA A 75 2.36 -15.98 -14.05
C ALA A 75 3.18 -17.09 -13.36
N GLY A 76 2.64 -17.75 -12.31
CA GLY A 76 3.31 -18.84 -11.60
C GLY A 76 4.46 -18.41 -10.67
N VAL A 77 4.59 -17.11 -10.38
CA VAL A 77 5.72 -16.53 -9.61
C VAL A 77 5.31 -15.86 -8.30
N TYR A 78 4.06 -16.06 -7.86
CA TYR A 78 3.54 -15.43 -6.65
C TYR A 78 4.22 -15.94 -5.38
N ASP A 79 4.89 -15.03 -4.66
CA ASP A 79 5.36 -15.23 -3.30
C ASP A 79 4.62 -14.30 -2.33
N LYS A 80 3.79 -14.90 -1.46
CA LYS A 80 3.00 -14.18 -0.45
C LYS A 80 3.84 -13.40 0.57
N ARG A 81 5.14 -13.66 0.67
CA ARG A 81 6.08 -12.96 1.57
C ARG A 81 6.66 -11.70 0.94
N LYS A 82 6.50 -11.52 -0.37
CA LYS A 82 7.16 -10.46 -1.16
C LYS A 82 6.19 -9.44 -1.74
N LEU A 83 4.89 -9.67 -1.71
CA LEU A 83 3.89 -8.68 -2.10
C LEU A 83 3.28 -8.01 -0.87
N PHE A 84 3.32 -6.68 -0.81
CA PHE A 84 2.75 -5.92 0.30
C PHE A 84 2.06 -4.64 -0.18
N GLY A 85 0.96 -4.29 0.50
CA GLY A 85 0.35 -2.96 0.37
C GLY A 85 0.99 -1.99 1.34
N VAL A 86 1.35 -0.80 0.86
CA VAL A 86 1.99 0.22 1.70
C VAL A 86 0.91 0.99 2.44
N THR A 87 0.71 0.68 3.72
CA THR A 87 -0.26 1.35 4.61
C THR A 87 0.41 2.21 5.68
N THR A 88 1.74 2.34 5.63
CA THR A 88 2.57 3.04 6.63
C THR A 88 2.12 4.48 6.90
N LEU A 89 1.49 5.15 5.93
CA LEU A 89 0.96 6.50 6.12
C LEU A 89 -0.15 6.55 7.19
N ASP A 90 -0.96 5.51 7.34
CA ASP A 90 -2.00 5.48 8.36
C ASP A 90 -1.41 5.33 9.76
N VAL A 91 -0.31 4.57 9.88
CA VAL A 91 0.48 4.44 11.11
C VAL A 91 1.06 5.80 11.49
N LEU A 92 1.78 6.45 10.57
CA LEU A 92 2.38 7.76 10.80
C LEU A 92 1.34 8.83 11.21
N ARG A 93 0.17 8.83 10.57
CA ARG A 93 -0.95 9.70 10.95
C ARG A 93 -1.46 9.40 12.35
N SER A 94 -1.68 8.13 12.67
CA SER A 94 -2.18 7.70 13.98
C SER A 94 -1.19 8.07 15.09
N GLU A 95 0.11 7.82 14.88
CA GLU A 95 1.19 8.19 15.81
C GLU A 95 1.24 9.70 16.04
N THR A 96 1.12 10.49 14.97
CA THR A 96 1.09 11.95 15.05
C THR A 96 -0.11 12.43 15.87
N PHE A 97 -1.32 11.97 15.54
CA PHE A 97 -2.54 12.43 16.22
C PHE A 97 -2.60 11.98 17.67
N VAL A 98 -2.20 10.75 17.99
CA VAL A 98 -2.18 10.26 19.36
C VAL A 98 -1.12 10.99 20.19
N ALA A 99 0.05 11.25 19.62
CA ALA A 99 1.10 11.98 20.32
C ALA A 99 0.66 13.41 20.66
N GLU A 100 0.06 14.12 19.70
CA GLU A 100 -0.47 15.47 19.90
C GLU A 100 -1.56 15.50 20.97
N LEU A 101 -2.54 14.60 20.90
CA LEU A 101 -3.67 14.55 21.84
C LEU A 101 -3.27 14.15 23.27
N LYS A 102 -2.18 13.39 23.44
CA LYS A 102 -1.73 12.89 24.74
C LYS A 102 -0.48 13.62 25.27
N GLY A 103 0.04 14.61 24.54
CA GLY A 103 1.28 15.30 24.91
C GLY A 103 2.50 14.38 24.94
N LEU A 104 2.51 13.34 24.08
CA LEU A 104 3.63 12.41 23.96
C LEU A 104 4.61 12.88 22.90
N ASN A 105 5.84 12.37 22.95
CA ASN A 105 6.80 12.57 21.87
C ASN A 105 6.46 11.64 20.69
N VAL A 106 6.12 12.20 19.53
CA VAL A 106 5.76 11.44 18.33
C VAL A 106 6.82 10.41 17.93
N SER A 107 8.11 10.69 18.11
CA SER A 107 9.19 9.74 17.77
C SER A 107 9.26 8.52 18.69
N ARG A 108 8.53 8.55 19.82
CA ARG A 108 8.41 7.46 20.79
C ARG A 108 7.00 6.90 20.90
N THR A 109 6.06 7.45 20.13
CA THR A 109 4.68 6.96 20.07
C THR A 109 4.60 5.93 18.97
N SER A 110 4.12 4.73 19.30
CA SER A 110 3.81 3.71 18.31
C SER A 110 2.34 3.33 18.41
N VAL A 111 1.65 3.36 17.27
CA VAL A 111 0.23 3.01 17.16
C VAL A 111 0.06 1.97 16.07
N PRO A 112 -0.15 0.69 16.42
CA PRO A 112 -0.44 -0.34 15.43
C PRO A 112 -1.73 0.00 14.68
N VAL A 113 -1.70 -0.08 13.35
CA VAL A 113 -2.88 0.11 12.49
C VAL A 113 -3.07 -1.17 11.68
N ILE A 114 -4.29 -1.72 11.72
CA ILE A 114 -4.66 -2.95 11.01
C ILE A 114 -5.87 -2.74 10.09
N GLY A 115 -6.25 -3.79 9.38
CA GLY A 115 -7.40 -3.80 8.47
C GLY A 115 -6.98 -3.49 7.04
N GLY A 116 -7.40 -2.33 6.52
CA GLY A 116 -7.10 -1.85 5.17
C GLY A 116 -6.68 -0.38 5.16
N HIS A 117 -6.70 0.22 3.97
CA HIS A 117 -6.24 1.57 3.66
C HIS A 117 -7.37 2.44 3.06
N SER A 118 -8.62 2.22 3.49
CA SER A 118 -9.76 3.01 3.01
C SER A 118 -10.84 3.21 4.06
N GLY A 119 -11.06 4.46 4.46
CA GLY A 119 -12.14 4.85 5.38
C GLY A 119 -12.19 3.97 6.63
N VAL A 120 -13.34 3.34 6.86
CA VAL A 120 -13.62 2.49 8.03
C VAL A 120 -12.78 1.20 8.10
N THR A 121 -12.07 0.85 7.02
CA THR A 121 -11.17 -0.31 7.05
C THR A 121 -9.86 -0.02 7.78
N ILE A 122 -9.50 1.25 7.96
CA ILE A 122 -8.30 1.67 8.71
C ILE A 122 -8.63 1.60 10.20
N LEU A 123 -7.95 0.72 10.94
CA LEU A 123 -8.25 0.48 12.35
C LEU A 123 -7.00 0.70 13.23
N PRO A 124 -6.82 1.90 13.80
CA PRO A 124 -5.80 2.16 14.81
C PRO A 124 -6.13 1.46 16.12
N LEU A 125 -5.22 0.63 16.62
CA LEU A 125 -5.39 -0.13 17.87
C LEU A 125 -4.96 0.70 19.07
N LEU A 126 -5.81 1.67 19.45
CA LEU A 126 -5.53 2.61 20.55
C LEU A 126 -5.27 1.90 21.89
N SER A 127 -5.87 0.73 22.11
CA SER A 127 -5.64 -0.11 23.29
C SER A 127 -4.21 -0.65 23.42
N GLN A 128 -3.42 -0.62 22.33
CA GLN A 128 -2.04 -1.11 22.30
C GLN A 128 -1.01 0.02 22.39
N VAL A 129 -1.44 1.27 22.49
CA VAL A 129 -0.53 2.42 22.59
C VAL A 129 0.12 2.43 23.98
N GLN A 130 1.44 2.32 24.00
CA GLN A 130 2.20 2.43 25.24
C GLN A 130 2.15 3.85 25.78
N TYR A 131 2.13 4.00 27.12
CA TYR A 131 2.19 5.27 27.84
C TYR A 131 0.96 6.19 27.68
N ALA A 132 0.00 5.87 26.82
CA ALA A 132 -1.25 6.61 26.72
C ALA A 132 -2.19 6.27 27.90
N LYS A 133 -2.60 7.30 28.65
CA LYS A 133 -3.69 7.18 29.63
C LYS A 133 -5.01 7.52 28.95
N TRP A 134 -5.95 6.59 29.00
CA TRP A 134 -7.31 6.74 28.50
C TRP A 134 -8.22 7.04 29.70
N ASN A 135 -9.03 8.11 29.59
CA ASN A 135 -10.01 8.48 30.61
C ASN A 135 -11.35 7.81 30.30
#